data_AF-A0A956C824-F1
#
_entry.id   AF-A0A956C824-F1
#
_cell.length_a   1.000
_cell.length_b   1.000
_cell.length_c   1.000
_cell.angle_alpha   90.00
_cell.angle_beta   90.00
_cell.angle_gamma   90.00
#
_symmetry.space_group_name_H-M   'P 1'
#
loop_
_entity.id
_entity.type
_entity.pdbx_description
1 polymer ?
#
loop_
_entity_poly.entity_id
_entity_poly.type
_entity_poly.pdbx_seq_one_letter_code
_entity_poly.pdbx_strand_id
1 'polypeptide(L)' 'KAVAAGLVVHLITDSGKTEFHGVPTRTCLAIGPDEADKIDPVTGALQLL' A
#
# COMPACT_ATOMS: atom_id res chain seq x y z
N LYS A 1 -0.96 3.47 9.58
CA LYS A 1 -2.42 3.37 9.84
C LYS A 1 -2.88 1.91 9.76
N ALA A 2 -2.81 1.25 8.61
CA ALA A 2 -3.26 -0.14 8.44
C ALA A 2 -2.65 -1.16 9.42
N VAL A 3 -1.32 -1.18 9.60
CA VAL A 3 -0.66 -2.12 10.53
C VAL A 3 -1.12 -1.92 11.98
N ALA A 4 -1.34 -0.66 12.40
CA ALA A 4 -1.86 -0.35 13.73
C ALA A 4 -3.33 -0.74 13.90
N ALA A 5 -4.09 -0.83 12.80
CA ALA A 5 -5.47 -1.32 12.78
C ALA A 5 -5.55 -2.87 12.71
N GLY A 6 -4.42 -3.58 12.75
CA GLY A 6 -4.38 -5.04 12.68
C GLY A 6 -4.64 -5.61 11.28
N LEU A 7 -4.62 -4.78 10.24
CA LEU A 7 -4.84 -5.22 8.86
C LEU A 7 -3.56 -5.85 8.29
N VAL A 8 -3.73 -6.87 7.44
CA VAL A 8 -2.65 -7.42 6.63
C VAL A 8 -2.24 -6.38 5.58
N VAL A 9 -0.92 -6.13 5.46
CA VAL A 9 -0.38 -5.13 4.54
C VAL A 9 0.84 -5.68 3.83
N HIS A 10 0.89 -5.50 2.51
CA HIS A 10 2.05 -5.79 1.68
C HIS A 10 2.55 -4.51 1.03
N LEU A 11 3.75 -4.05 1.42
CA LEU A 11 4.40 -2.90 0.82
C LEU A 11 5.29 -3.35 -0.35
N ILE A 12 5.07 -2.80 -1.53
CA ILE A 12 5.83 -3.12 -2.73
C ILE A 12 6.97 -2.12 -2.90
N THR A 13 8.18 -2.65 -3.08
CA THR A 13 9.38 -1.88 -3.38
C THR A 13 9.87 -2.28 -4.77
N ASP A 14 9.84 -1.35 -5.70
CA ASP A 14 10.44 -1.51 -7.01
C ASP A 14 11.97 -1.50 -6.90
N SER A 15 12.63 -2.35 -7.70
CA SER A 15 14.09 -2.48 -7.69
C SER A 15 14.84 -1.27 -8.30
N GLY A 16 14.11 -0.36 -8.91
CA GLY A 16 14.58 0.92 -9.41
C GLY A 16 15.39 0.86 -10.70
N LYS A 17 15.48 -0.30 -11.35
CA LYS A 17 16.41 -0.54 -12.47
C LYS A 17 16.20 0.36 -13.70
N THR A 18 15.05 1.02 -13.82
CA THR A 18 14.72 1.93 -14.92
C THR A 18 14.58 3.37 -14.41
N GLU A 19 13.34 3.85 -14.24
CA GLU A 19 13.00 5.25 -13.91
C GLU A 19 13.66 5.75 -12.61
N PHE A 20 13.90 4.84 -11.66
CA PHE A 20 14.48 5.19 -10.38
C PHE A 20 16.01 5.03 -10.34
N HIS A 21 16.70 4.87 -11.48
CA HIS A 21 18.16 4.94 -11.59
C HIS A 21 18.94 4.01 -10.62
N GLY A 22 18.41 2.80 -10.41
CA GLY A 22 18.95 1.80 -9.49
C GLY A 22 18.58 2.01 -8.03
N VAL A 23 17.74 3.00 -7.69
CA VAL A 23 17.31 3.31 -6.32
C VAL A 23 16.03 2.53 -5.98
N PRO A 24 16.06 1.62 -4.99
CA PRO A 24 14.86 0.92 -4.56
C PRO A 24 13.80 1.89 -4.05
N THR A 25 12.61 1.84 -4.63
CA THR A 25 11.56 2.84 -4.38
C THR A 25 10.25 2.18 -3.97
N ARG A 26 9.61 2.68 -2.93
CA ARG A 26 8.28 2.21 -2.49
C ARG A 26 7.22 2.75 -3.44
N THR A 27 6.64 1.90 -4.27
CA THR A 27 5.75 2.32 -5.36
C THR A 27 4.27 2.21 -5.00
N CYS A 28 3.88 1.13 -4.34
CA CYS A 28 2.50 0.90 -3.92
C CYS A 28 2.42 -0.03 -2.72
N LEU A 29 1.21 -0.23 -2.22
CA LEU A 29 0.90 -1.20 -1.17
C LEU A 29 -0.45 -1.85 -1.42
N ALA A 30 -0.64 -3.04 -0.86
CA ALA A 30 -1.91 -3.74 -0.78
C ALA A 30 -2.32 -3.89 0.70
N ILE A 31 -3.61 -3.72 0.99
CA ILE A 31 -4.21 -3.92 2.31
C ILE A 31 -5.30 -4.99 2.18
N GLY A 32 -5.27 -5.99 3.04
CA GLY A 32 -6.22 -7.10 3.05
C GLY A 32 -5.61 -8.44 2.58
N PRO A 33 -6.45 -9.44 2.25
CA PRO A 33 -7.91 -9.36 2.21
C PRO A 33 -8.53 -9.15 3.60
N ASP A 34 -9.57 -8.30 3.69
CA ASP A 34 -10.41 -8.12 4.88
C ASP A 34 -11.75 -7.45 4.48
N GLU A 35 -12.66 -7.30 5.44
CA GLU A 35 -13.95 -6.62 5.25
C GLU A 35 -13.76 -5.13 4.89
N ALA A 36 -14.57 -4.63 3.96
CA ALA A 36 -14.52 -3.23 3.49
C ALA A 36 -14.66 -2.24 4.65
N ASP A 37 -15.56 -2.49 5.60
CA ASP A 37 -15.78 -1.65 6.78
C ASP A 37 -14.52 -1.48 7.66
N LYS A 38 -13.56 -2.41 7.58
CA LYS A 38 -12.27 -2.29 8.28
C LYS A 38 -11.20 -1.57 7.45
N ILE A 39 -11.28 -1.66 6.11
CA ILE A 39 -10.30 -1.09 5.19
C ILE A 39 -10.61 0.38 4.88
N ASP A 40 -11.88 0.73 4.69
CA ASP A 40 -12.35 2.08 4.33
C ASP A 40 -11.93 3.18 5.30
N PRO A 41 -11.89 2.98 6.64
CA PRO A 41 -11.33 3.98 7.55
C PRO A 41 -9.86 4.33 7.27
N VAL A 42 -9.13 3.47 6.55
CA VAL A 42 -7.72 3.68 6.18
C VAL A 42 -7.57 4.24 4.77
N THR A 43 -8.34 3.75 3.80
CA THR A 43 -8.18 4.08 2.37
C THR A 43 -9.30 4.92 1.76
N GLY A 44 -10.45 5.06 2.42
CA GLY A 44 -11.66 5.67 1.85
C GLY A 44 -11.54 7.15 1.49
N ALA A 45 -10.50 7.84 1.97
CA ALA A 45 -10.18 9.22 1.56
C ALA A 45 -9.30 9.30 0.30
N LEU A 46 -8.79 8.17 -0.20
CA LEU A 46 -7.95 8.13 -1.40
C LEU A 46 -8.82 8.18 -2.65
N GLN A 47 -8.33 8.86 -3.68
CA GLN A 47 -8.96 8.85 -5.00
C GLN A 47 -8.68 7.53 -5.71
N LEU A 48 -9.63 7.11 -6.53
CA LEU A 48 -9.40 6.02 -7.46
C LEU A 48 -8.39 6.44 -8.53
N LEU A 49 -7.58 5.49 -8.97
CA LEU A 49 -6.52 5.69 -9.98
C LEU A 49 -7.10 5.98 -11.37
#